data_AF-A0A2P5VVW1-F1
#
_entry.id   AF-A0A2P5VVW1-F1
#
_cell.length_a   1.000
_cell.length_b   1.000
_cell.length_c   1.000
_cell.angle_alpha   90.00
_cell.angle_beta   90.00
_cell.angle_gamma   90.00
#
_symmetry.space_group_name_H-M   'P 1'
#
loop_
_entity.id
_entity.type
_entity.pdbx_description
1 polymer ?
#
loop_
_entity_poly.entity_id
_entity_poly.type
_entity_poly.pdbx_seq_one_letter_code
_entity_poly.pdbx_strand_id
1 'polypeptide(L)'
;MATATVTAASTLSWLHSFGGTPNETTKVADKNRVFVVFVQKKAKKTRKIILKEDVEYLGKKGQLLDVKAGYFRNYLLPTGKAQIITSSLLKCVHSIEK
;
A
#
# COMPACT_ATOMS: atom_id res chain seq x y z
N MET A 1 6.88 26.84 55.78
CA MET A 1 7.85 25.78 55.42
C MET A 1 7.81 25.62 53.91
N ALA A 2 8.90 25.96 53.22
CA ALA A 2 9.11 25.83 51.77
C ALA A 2 8.98 24.36 51.31
N THR A 3 8.74 23.98 50.04
CA THR A 3 9.53 24.25 48.82
C THR A 3 8.73 23.91 47.54
N ALA A 4 8.98 24.64 46.45
CA ALA A 4 8.52 24.32 45.08
C ALA A 4 9.49 23.34 44.38
N THR A 5 8.98 22.51 43.46
CA THR A 5 9.74 22.01 42.29
C THR A 5 8.79 21.66 41.14
N VAL A 6 8.96 22.39 40.03
CA VAL A 6 8.43 22.08 38.70
C VAL A 6 9.35 21.04 38.03
N THR A 7 8.80 19.99 37.44
CA THR A 7 9.57 19.05 36.60
C THR A 7 8.94 18.91 35.22
N ALA A 8 9.61 19.57 34.27
CA ALA A 8 9.89 19.19 32.88
C ALA A 8 8.77 18.64 31.97
N ALA A 9 8.49 19.41 30.92
CA ALA A 9 7.84 18.95 29.70
C ALA A 9 8.68 17.90 28.95
N SER A 10 8.06 16.83 28.47
CA SER A 10 8.56 16.03 27.34
C SER A 10 7.43 15.23 26.69
N THR A 11 6.92 15.79 25.59
CA THR A 11 6.60 15.14 24.31
C THR A 11 6.31 13.62 24.28
N LEU A 12 5.08 13.30 23.83
CA LEU A 12 4.66 12.11 23.09
C LEU A 12 4.42 10.80 23.88
N SER A 13 3.22 10.71 24.45
CA SER A 13 2.56 9.44 24.78
C SER A 13 2.07 8.71 23.51
N TRP A 14 3.00 8.17 22.71
CA TRP A 14 2.69 7.16 21.68
C TRP A 14 3.67 5.99 21.70
N LEU A 15 3.91 5.44 22.89
CA LEU A 15 4.57 4.16 23.07
C LEU A 15 3.80 3.37 24.13
N HIS A 16 2.78 2.63 23.69
CA HIS A 16 2.26 1.50 24.46
C HIS A 16 2.29 0.23 23.60
N SER A 17 3.16 -0.68 24.03
CA SER A 17 2.96 -2.14 24.04
C SER A 17 3.00 -2.90 22.71
N PHE A 18 4.20 -3.23 22.25
CA PHE A 18 4.50 -4.54 21.65
C PHE A 18 5.90 -5.00 22.08
N GLY A 19 6.06 -5.33 23.36
CA GLY A 19 7.31 -5.86 23.92
C GLY A 19 7.07 -7.20 24.61
N GLY A 20 7.33 -8.29 23.90
CA GLY A 20 7.56 -9.63 24.45
C GLY A 20 8.98 -10.06 24.07
N THR A 21 9.73 -10.53 25.05
CA THR A 21 11.19 -10.76 25.12
C THR A 21 11.72 -11.89 24.22
N PRO A 22 12.94 -11.78 23.65
CA PRO A 22 13.73 -12.94 23.24
C PRO A 22 14.97 -13.12 24.13
N ASN A 23 15.01 -14.22 24.87
CA ASN A 23 16.19 -14.66 25.62
C ASN A 23 16.59 -16.06 25.11
N GLU A 24 17.56 -16.11 24.19
CA GLU A 24 18.56 -17.18 24.11
C GLU A 24 19.75 -16.74 23.26
N THR A 25 20.92 -16.63 23.90
CA THR A 25 22.21 -16.35 23.27
C THR A 25 22.74 -17.60 22.56
N THR A 26 22.40 -17.77 21.29
CA THR A 26 23.18 -18.65 20.41
C THR A 26 24.24 -17.83 19.69
N LYS A 27 25.49 -18.25 19.81
CA LYS A 27 26.68 -17.67 19.15
C LYS A 27 26.48 -17.70 17.64
N VAL A 28 26.01 -16.61 17.04
CA VAL A 28 26.00 -16.45 15.58
C VAL A 28 27.41 -16.04 15.16
N ALA A 29 28.16 -17.01 14.63
CA ALA A 29 29.47 -16.75 14.05
C ALA A 29 29.31 -15.77 12.88
N ASP A 30 29.92 -14.58 13.01
CA ASP A 30 30.08 -13.58 11.96
C ASP A 30 30.94 -14.15 10.82
N LYS A 31 30.28 -14.92 9.95
CA LYS A 31 30.81 -15.15 8.61
C LYS A 31 30.48 -13.90 7.82
N ASN A 32 31.48 -13.05 7.66
CA ASN A 32 31.51 -11.85 6.82
C ASN A 32 30.91 -12.18 5.44
N ARG A 33 29.58 -12.11 5.33
CA ARG A 33 28.83 -12.55 4.15
C ARG A 33 28.83 -11.36 3.22
N VAL A 34 29.76 -11.37 2.27
CA VAL A 34 29.86 -10.37 1.21
C VAL A 34 28.47 -10.19 0.59
N PHE A 35 27.83 -9.06 0.87
CA PHE A 35 26.56 -8.71 0.25
C PHE A 35 26.82 -8.40 -1.22
N VAL A 36 26.55 -9.36 -2.09
CA VAL A 36 26.58 -9.14 -3.54
C VAL A 36 25.39 -8.25 -3.89
N VAL A 37 25.66 -6.99 -4.21
CA VAL A 37 24.64 -6.05 -4.71
C VAL A 37 24.24 -6.49 -6.12
N PHE A 38 23.14 -7.23 -6.22
CA PHE A 38 22.50 -7.55 -7.49
C PHE A 38 21.45 -6.47 -7.80
N VAL A 39 21.67 -5.70 -8.87
CA VAL A 39 20.65 -4.75 -9.36
C VAL A 39 19.58 -5.52 -10.14
N GLN A 40 18.32 -5.43 -9.71
CA GLN A 40 17.17 -6.00 -10.42
C GLN A 40 16.49 -4.95 -11.28
N LYS A 41 16.18 -5.29 -12.54
CA LYS A 41 15.38 -4.43 -13.43
C LYS A 41 13.98 -4.24 -12.85
N LYS A 42 13.52 -2.99 -12.79
CA LYS A 42 12.18 -2.64 -12.29
C LYS A 42 11.08 -3.14 -13.23
N ALA A 43 10.17 -3.96 -12.70
CA ALA A 43 8.97 -4.40 -13.42
C ALA A 43 7.88 -3.31 -13.39
N LYS A 44 7.17 -3.11 -14.52
CA LYS A 44 6.00 -2.22 -14.61
C LYS A 44 4.77 -2.96 -14.10
N LYS A 45 4.07 -2.39 -13.10
CA LYS A 45 2.86 -2.97 -12.51
C LYS A 45 1.61 -2.31 -13.10
N THR A 46 0.75 -3.09 -13.75
CA THR A 46 -0.54 -2.64 -14.31
C THR A 46 -1.73 -3.36 -13.66
N ARG A 47 -2.94 -2.80 -13.82
CA ARG A 47 -4.20 -3.26 -13.26
C ARG A 47 -5.33 -3.07 -14.28
N LYS A 48 -6.08 -4.15 -14.53
CA LYS A 48 -7.30 -4.12 -15.34
C LYS A 48 -8.45 -3.53 -14.53
N ILE A 49 -9.06 -2.47 -15.07
CA ILE A 49 -10.13 -1.72 -14.42
C ILE A 49 -11.25 -1.42 -15.40
N ILE A 50 -12.44 -1.15 -14.85
CA ILE A 50 -13.58 -0.57 -15.57
C ILE A 50 -13.84 0.83 -15.04
N LEU A 51 -14.01 1.79 -15.94
CA LEU A 51 -14.35 3.17 -15.58
C LEU A 51 -15.85 3.26 -15.23
N LYS A 52 -16.17 3.85 -14.08
CA LYS A 52 -17.56 4.12 -13.63
C LYS A 52 -18.06 5.48 -14.11
N GLU A 53 -17.14 6.40 -14.35
CA GLU A 53 -17.38 7.77 -14.81
C GLU A 53 -16.54 8.05 -16.04
N ASP A 54 -16.91 9.08 -16.79
CA ASP A 54 -16.04 9.62 -17.84
C ASP A 54 -14.83 10.32 -17.19
N VAL A 55 -13.64 10.05 -17.70
CA VAL A 55 -12.40 10.64 -17.19
C VAL A 55 -11.62 11.21 -18.35
N GLU A 56 -11.39 12.52 -18.30
CA GLU A 56 -10.59 13.24 -19.28
C GLU A 56 -9.23 12.55 -19.47
N TYR A 57 -8.84 12.39 -20.74
CA TYR A 57 -7.59 11.73 -21.17
C TYR A 57 -7.47 10.22 -20.90
N LEU A 58 -8.46 9.60 -20.27
CA LEU A 58 -8.48 8.17 -19.98
C LEU A 58 -9.45 7.42 -20.90
N GLY A 59 -10.70 7.86 -20.93
CA GLY A 59 -11.77 7.19 -21.68
C GLY A 59 -13.14 7.37 -21.04
N LYS A 60 -14.14 6.82 -21.73
CA LYS A 60 -15.56 6.95 -21.35
C LYS A 60 -15.97 5.96 -20.26
N LYS A 61 -17.08 6.27 -19.58
CA LYS A 61 -17.75 5.36 -18.65
C LYS A 61 -18.01 3.99 -19.30
N GLY A 62 -17.75 2.93 -18.55
CA GLY A 62 -17.96 1.53 -18.97
C GLY A 62 -16.76 0.91 -19.69
N GLN A 63 -15.73 1.68 -20.03
CA GLN A 63 -14.59 1.16 -20.77
C GLN A 63 -13.66 0.31 -19.90
N LEU A 64 -13.20 -0.82 -20.45
CA LEU A 64 -12.19 -1.68 -19.85
C LEU A 64 -10.79 -1.23 -20.28
N LEU A 65 -9.92 -0.90 -19.33
CA LEU A 65 -8.57 -0.40 -19.59
C LEU A 65 -7.55 -1.02 -18.63
N ASP A 66 -6.28 -1.09 -19.05
CA ASP A 66 -5.16 -1.50 -18.20
C ASP A 66 -4.35 -0.27 -17.78
N VAL A 67 -4.39 0.07 -16.49
CA VAL A 67 -3.77 1.29 -15.95
C VAL A 67 -2.59 0.96 -15.03
N LYS A 68 -1.72 1.95 -14.79
CA LYS A 68 -0.65 1.80 -13.79
C LYS A 68 -1.26 1.57 -12.40
N ALA A 69 -0.71 0.62 -11.64
CA ALA A 69 -1.22 0.28 -10.31
C ALA A 69 -1.28 1.47 -9.34
N GLY A 70 -0.29 2.38 -9.42
CA GLY A 70 -0.27 3.60 -8.60
C GLY A 70 -1.37 4.59 -8.95
N TYR A 71 -1.71 4.72 -10.23
CA TYR A 71 -2.78 5.62 -10.66
C TYR A 71 -4.15 5.12 -10.20
N PHE A 72 -4.38 3.81 -10.29
CA PHE A 72 -5.58 3.20 -9.73
C PHE A 72 -5.69 3.43 -8.21
N ARG A 73 -4.64 3.09 -7.44
CA ARG A 73 -4.69 3.17 -5.97
C ARG A 73 -4.77 4.60 -5.44
N ASN A 74 -4.07 5.55 -6.08
CA ASN A 74 -3.93 6.89 -5.52
C ASN A 74 -5.01 7.85 -6.02
N TYR A 75 -5.61 7.61 -7.19
CA TYR A 75 -6.56 8.53 -7.80
C TYR A 75 -7.92 7.88 -8.06
N LEU A 76 -7.95 6.80 -8.85
CA LEU A 76 -9.23 6.26 -9.33
C LEU A 76 -10.05 5.54 -8.23
N LEU A 77 -9.36 4.83 -7.33
CA LEU A 77 -9.99 4.12 -6.21
C LEU A 77 -10.57 5.09 -5.15
N PRO A 78 -9.80 6.04 -4.58
CA PRO A 78 -10.33 6.93 -3.56
C PRO A 78 -11.41 7.87 -4.10
N THR A 79 -11.34 8.25 -5.39
CA THR A 79 -12.36 9.09 -6.03
C THR A 79 -13.58 8.29 -6.51
N GLY A 80 -13.56 6.96 -6.42
CA GLY A 80 -14.67 6.10 -6.86
C GLY A 80 -14.88 6.02 -8.38
N LYS A 81 -13.98 6.60 -9.18
CA LYS A 81 -14.08 6.71 -10.65
C LYS A 81 -13.90 5.38 -11.38
N ALA A 82 -13.31 4.37 -10.74
CA ALA A 82 -13.08 3.07 -11.37
C ALA A 82 -13.25 1.89 -10.40
N GLN A 83 -13.43 0.70 -10.97
CA GLN A 83 -13.52 -0.57 -10.23
C GLN A 83 -12.53 -1.59 -10.77
N ILE A 84 -11.95 -2.41 -9.88
CA ILE A 84 -11.11 -3.54 -10.28
C ILE A 84 -11.97 -4.57 -11.01
N ILE A 85 -11.45 -5.05 -12.13
CA ILE A 85 -12.09 -6.12 -12.86
C ILE A 85 -11.63 -7.46 -12.30
N THR A 86 -12.54 -8.14 -11.62
CA THR A 86 -12.43 -9.56 -11.28
C THR A 86 -13.14 -10.40 -12.33
N SER A 87 -12.76 -11.67 -12.47
CA SER A 87 -13.40 -12.62 -13.42
C SER A 87 -14.92 -12.74 -13.24
N SER A 88 -15.41 -12.61 -12.00
CA SER A 88 -16.85 -12.56 -11.69
C SER A 88 -17.53 -11.30 -12.25
N LEU A 89 -16.87 -10.15 -12.09
CA LEU A 89 -17.38 -8.84 -12.54
C LEU A 89 -17.48 -8.79 -14.08
N LEU A 90 -16.52 -9.37 -14.80
CA LEU A 90 -16.54 -9.45 -16.26
C LEU A 90 -17.79 -10.13 -16.80
N LYS A 91 -18.17 -11.27 -16.20
CA LYS A 91 -19.37 -12.01 -16.60
C LYS A 91 -20.63 -11.19 -16.39
N CYS A 92 -20.74 -10.54 -15.24
CA CYS A 92 -21.88 -9.69 -14.90
C CYS A 92 -22.06 -8.56 -15.92
N VAL A 93 -20.98 -7.84 -16.26
CA VAL A 93 -21.05 -6.74 -17.25
C VAL A 93 -21.47 -7.27 -18.64
N HIS A 94 -20.91 -8.38 -19.11
CA HIS A 94 -21.31 -8.99 -20.39
C HIS A 94 -22.77 -9.50 -20.40
N SER A 95 -23.30 -9.91 -19.26
CA SER A 95 -24.70 -10.34 -19.14
C SER A 95 -25.69 -9.17 -19.13
N ILE A 96 -25.24 -7.95 -18.83
CA ILE A 96 -26.09 -6.75 -18.83
C ILE A 96 -26.18 -6.14 -20.24
N GLU A 97 -25.14 -6.29 -21.06
CA GLU A 97 -25.10 -5.77 -22.44
C GLU A 97 -25.76 -6.69 -23.49
N LYS A 98 -26.09 -7.93 -23.13
CA LYS A 98 -26.82 -8.88 -23.97
C LYS A 98 -28.30 -8.89 -23.66
#